data_AF-M8DF19-F1
#
_entry.id   AF-M8DF19-F1
#
_cell.length_a   1.000
_cell.length_b   1.000
_cell.length_c   1.000
_cell.angle_alpha   90.00
_cell.angle_beta   90.00
_cell.angle_gamma   90.00
#
_symmetry.space_group_name_H-M   'P 1'
#
loop_
_entity.id
_entity.type
_entity.pdbx_description
1 polymer ?
#
loop_
_entity_poly.entity_id
_entity_poly.type
_entity_poly.pdbx_seq_one_letter_code
_entity_poly.pdbx_strand_id
1 'polypeptide(L)'
;MELSIEEIKNYFDFSNKKDEGQTHNHEFLGSTKLAAEDKKRKQEEKEEHNHRFAGVTSQVIPDGDSHVHAILVSTDFYEDHHHEIGVITGPAIDVGDNKHVHFAEGKTTVDEDHYHEFVFATLIQDPISDFKHY
;
A
#
# COMPACT_ATOMS: atom_id res chain seq x y z
N MET A 1 -11.20 -8.08 2.02
CA MET A 1 -11.52 -8.54 0.66
C MET A 1 -10.26 -8.28 -0.15
N GLU A 2 -9.64 -9.28 -0.73
CA GLU A 2 -8.52 -9.05 -1.66
C GLU A 2 -9.11 -8.57 -2.99
N LEU A 3 -8.82 -7.32 -3.36
CA LEU A 3 -9.17 -6.78 -4.66
C LEU A 3 -8.07 -7.13 -5.66
N SER A 4 -8.46 -7.40 -6.90
CA SER A 4 -7.50 -7.49 -8.00
C SER A 4 -6.87 -6.12 -8.28
N ILE A 5 -5.67 -6.14 -8.88
CA ILE A 5 -4.99 -4.90 -9.31
C ILE A 5 -5.89 -4.07 -10.25
N GLU A 6 -6.67 -4.73 -11.11
CA GLU A 6 -7.55 -4.04 -12.04
C GLU A 6 -8.70 -3.32 -11.32
N GLU A 7 -9.25 -3.91 -10.25
CA GLU A 7 -10.24 -3.24 -9.41
C GLU A 7 -9.62 -2.04 -8.68
N ILE A 8 -8.37 -2.17 -8.23
CA ILE A 8 -7.64 -1.11 -7.52
C ILE A 8 -7.35 0.08 -8.43
N LYS A 9 -7.02 -0.15 -9.71
CA LYS A 9 -6.79 0.92 -10.69
C LYS A 9 -7.95 1.90 -10.81
N ASN A 10 -9.19 1.44 -10.59
CA ASN A 10 -10.37 2.30 -10.65
C ASN A 10 -10.34 3.43 -9.60
N TYR A 11 -9.64 3.25 -8.47
CA TYR A 11 -9.48 4.31 -7.45
C TYR A 11 -8.50 5.41 -7.87
N PHE A 12 -7.71 5.18 -8.91
CA PHE A 12 -6.75 6.11 -9.51
C PHE A 12 -7.24 6.72 -10.83
N ASP A 13 -8.43 6.31 -11.32
CA ASP A 13 -9.07 6.96 -12.46
C ASP A 13 -9.80 8.24 -12.01
N PHE A 14 -9.13 9.38 -12.21
CA PHE A 14 -9.64 10.69 -11.84
C PHE A 14 -10.72 11.22 -12.80
N SER A 15 -10.98 10.55 -13.93
CA SER A 15 -11.98 11.00 -14.90
C SER A 15 -13.42 10.67 -14.47
N ASN A 16 -13.59 9.72 -13.53
CA ASN A 16 -14.88 9.16 -13.15
C ASN A 16 -15.38 9.59 -11.75
N LYS A 17 -14.65 10.42 -11.01
CA LYS A 17 -15.09 10.85 -9.68
C LYS A 17 -16.07 12.03 -9.77
N LYS A 18 -17.30 11.82 -9.29
CA LYS A 18 -18.27 12.89 -9.01
C LYS A 18 -17.66 13.88 -8.02
N ASP A 19 -17.98 15.14 -8.26
CA ASP A 19 -17.53 16.43 -7.70
C ASP A 19 -17.53 16.60 -6.15
N GLU A 20 -17.14 15.59 -5.36
CA GLU A 20 -17.07 15.68 -3.89
C GLU A 20 -15.79 16.36 -3.38
N GLY A 21 -14.90 16.79 -4.29
CA GLY A 21 -13.64 17.45 -3.96
C GLY A 21 -12.55 16.47 -3.49
N GLN A 22 -11.30 16.79 -3.81
CA GLN A 22 -10.15 16.08 -3.24
C GLN A 22 -9.84 16.67 -1.87
N THR A 23 -9.75 15.82 -0.84
CA THR A 23 -9.37 16.24 0.53
C THR A 23 -7.89 15.99 0.78
N HIS A 24 -7.49 14.71 0.86
CA HIS A 24 -6.12 14.35 1.19
C HIS A 24 -5.73 12.95 0.71
N ASN A 25 -4.42 12.69 0.79
CA ASN A 25 -3.75 11.42 0.57
C ASN A 25 -2.60 11.29 1.59
N HIS A 26 -1.96 10.13 1.62
CA HIS A 26 -0.81 9.91 2.49
C HIS A 26 0.40 9.44 1.68
N GLU A 27 1.57 9.95 2.02
CA GLU A 27 2.83 9.33 1.61
C GLU A 27 3.00 7.98 2.33
N PHE A 28 3.72 7.07 1.72
CA PHE A 28 4.12 5.82 2.37
C PHE A 28 5.49 5.37 1.87
N LEU A 29 6.15 4.60 2.74
CA LEU A 29 7.29 3.78 2.38
C LEU A 29 7.18 2.45 3.10
N GLY A 30 7.75 1.41 2.51
CA GLY A 30 7.73 0.10 3.09
C GLY A 30 8.83 -0.79 2.52
N SER A 31 8.92 -1.97 3.11
CA SER A 31 9.76 -3.03 2.62
C SER A 31 8.99 -4.33 2.78
N THR A 32 9.20 -5.24 1.85
CA THR A 32 8.64 -6.58 1.95
C THR A 32 9.40 -7.37 3.03
N LYS A 33 8.75 -8.40 3.57
CA LYS A 33 9.43 -9.45 4.32
C LYS A 33 10.30 -10.26 3.36
N LEU A 34 11.20 -11.08 3.92
CA LEU A 34 11.94 -12.05 3.11
C LEU A 34 10.97 -12.92 2.29
N ALA A 35 11.38 -13.30 1.07
CA ALA A 35 10.61 -14.19 0.21
C ALA A 35 10.09 -15.37 1.05
N ALA A 36 8.77 -15.61 1.00
CA ALA A 36 8.18 -16.67 1.78
C ALA A 36 8.83 -17.99 1.32
N GLU A 37 9.44 -18.73 2.25
CA GLU A 37 9.96 -20.05 1.93
C GLU A 37 8.77 -20.96 1.56
N ASP A 38 8.40 -21.02 0.28
CA ASP A 38 7.61 -22.14 -0.24
C ASP A 38 8.56 -23.35 -0.28
N LYS A 39 8.80 -23.89 0.93
CA LYS A 39 9.73 -24.96 1.36
C LYS A 39 9.59 -26.31 0.63
N LYS A 40 8.95 -26.37 -0.54
CA LYS A 40 8.70 -27.61 -1.27
C LYS A 40 9.44 -27.76 -2.58
N ARG A 41 10.15 -26.74 -3.06
CA ARG A 41 10.88 -26.86 -4.33
C ARG A 41 12.28 -26.30 -4.24
N LYS A 42 13.19 -27.27 -4.31
CA LYS A 42 14.60 -27.18 -4.69
C LYS A 42 15.57 -26.75 -3.62
N GLN A 43 16.66 -27.48 -3.68
CA GLN A 43 17.80 -27.53 -2.78
C GLN A 43 18.92 -26.66 -3.37
N GLU A 44 18.52 -25.58 -4.03
CA GLU A 44 19.36 -24.67 -4.79
C GLU A 44 18.99 -23.28 -4.26
N GLU A 45 19.94 -22.68 -3.55
CA GLU A 45 20.05 -21.27 -3.17
C GLU A 45 18.71 -20.58 -2.82
N LYS A 46 18.38 -20.57 -1.52
CA LYS A 46 17.38 -19.64 -0.98
C LYS A 46 17.78 -18.22 -1.39
N GLU A 47 16.99 -17.60 -2.27
CA GLU A 47 17.02 -16.16 -2.50
C GLU A 47 16.40 -15.49 -1.26
N GLU A 48 17.23 -15.33 -0.22
CA GLU A 48 16.86 -14.59 0.99
C GLU A 48 16.99 -13.09 0.70
N HIS A 49 16.07 -12.56 -0.10
CA HIS A 49 15.99 -11.13 -0.38
C HIS A 49 14.65 -10.52 0.01
N ASN A 50 14.60 -9.20 -0.06
CA ASN A 50 13.39 -8.43 0.05
C ASN A 50 13.46 -7.22 -0.89
N HIS A 51 12.33 -6.55 -1.02
CA HIS A 51 12.20 -5.36 -1.85
C HIS A 51 11.75 -4.16 -1.01
N ARG A 52 11.95 -2.97 -1.55
CA ARG A 52 11.53 -1.69 -1.00
C ARG A 52 10.52 -1.02 -1.92
N PHE A 53 9.64 -0.21 -1.36
CA PHE A 53 8.67 0.55 -2.13
C PHE A 53 8.34 1.86 -1.42
N ALA A 54 7.93 2.87 -2.19
CA ALA A 54 7.45 4.14 -1.67
C ALA A 54 6.49 4.79 -2.67
N GLY A 55 5.58 5.62 -2.19
CA GLY A 55 4.59 6.27 -3.03
C GLY A 55 3.61 7.13 -2.26
N VAL A 56 2.50 7.46 -2.91
CA VAL A 56 1.40 8.21 -2.33
C VAL A 56 0.11 7.46 -2.60
N THR A 57 -0.78 7.39 -1.60
CA THR A 57 -2.05 6.68 -1.73
C THR A 57 -3.00 7.36 -2.74
N SER A 58 -4.08 6.67 -3.10
CA SER A 58 -5.23 7.29 -3.76
C SER A 58 -5.84 8.40 -2.89
N GLN A 59 -6.79 9.12 -3.49
CA GLN A 59 -7.74 9.95 -2.73
C GLN A 59 -8.59 9.10 -1.78
N VAL A 60 -9.17 9.76 -0.78
CA VAL A 60 -10.11 9.19 0.20
C VAL A 60 -11.17 8.30 -0.45
N ILE A 61 -11.40 7.14 0.17
CA ILE A 61 -12.48 6.21 -0.12
C ILE A 61 -13.32 6.11 1.17
N PRO A 62 -14.56 6.61 1.19
CA PRO A 62 -15.41 6.52 2.38
C PRO A 62 -15.64 5.06 2.81
N ASP A 63 -15.50 4.78 4.11
CA ASP A 63 -15.72 3.45 4.69
C ASP A 63 -16.31 3.56 6.11
N GLY A 64 -17.64 3.47 6.21
CA GLY A 64 -18.36 3.61 7.47
C GLY A 64 -18.25 5.02 8.06
N ASP A 65 -17.77 5.09 9.30
CA ASP A 65 -17.48 6.32 10.06
C ASP A 65 -16.03 6.80 9.90
N SER A 66 -15.27 6.14 9.03
CA SER A 66 -13.86 6.40 8.72
C SER A 66 -13.68 6.49 7.18
N HIS A 67 -12.43 6.44 6.74
CA HIS A 67 -12.06 6.23 5.35
C HIS A 67 -10.86 5.30 5.22
N VAL A 68 -10.62 4.85 3.99
CA VAL A 68 -9.46 4.07 3.57
C VAL A 68 -8.86 4.71 2.31
N HIS A 69 -7.69 4.21 1.90
CA HIS A 69 -7.07 4.57 0.63
C HIS A 69 -6.65 3.33 -0.15
N ALA A 70 -6.59 3.45 -1.47
CA ALA A 70 -5.99 2.46 -2.35
C ALA A 70 -4.51 2.76 -2.56
N ILE A 71 -3.72 1.72 -2.75
CA ILE A 71 -2.30 1.76 -3.05
C ILE A 71 -2.05 0.89 -4.27
N LEU A 72 -1.34 1.45 -5.25
CA LEU A 72 -0.85 0.74 -6.42
C LEU A 72 0.59 1.21 -6.68
N VAL A 73 1.57 0.31 -6.51
CA VAL A 73 2.99 0.65 -6.60
C VAL A 73 3.82 -0.56 -7.01
N SER A 74 4.94 -0.33 -7.70
CA SER A 74 5.96 -1.35 -7.94
C SER A 74 7.03 -1.29 -6.86
N THR A 75 7.60 -2.45 -6.52
CA THR A 75 8.80 -2.48 -5.69
C THR A 75 10.03 -2.05 -6.49
N ASP A 76 11.15 -1.85 -5.80
CA ASP A 76 12.45 -1.72 -6.46
C ASP A 76 12.83 -3.01 -7.20
N PHE A 77 13.72 -2.84 -8.17
CA PHE A 77 14.33 -3.93 -8.91
C PHE A 77 15.58 -4.39 -8.16
N TYR A 78 15.55 -5.63 -7.67
CA TYR A 78 16.62 -6.25 -6.90
C TYR A 78 16.66 -7.75 -7.23
N GLU A 79 17.87 -8.33 -7.34
CA GLU A 79 18.04 -9.74 -7.73
C GLU A 79 17.22 -10.14 -8.97
N ASP A 80 17.33 -9.32 -10.02
CA ASP A 80 16.76 -9.56 -11.36
C ASP A 80 15.22 -9.53 -11.49
N HIS A 81 14.47 -9.20 -10.43
CA HIS A 81 13.02 -8.99 -10.54
C HIS A 81 12.49 -7.83 -9.68
N HIS A 82 11.19 -7.57 -9.82
CA HIS A 82 10.41 -6.64 -8.99
C HIS A 82 8.98 -7.14 -8.93
N HIS A 83 8.23 -6.72 -7.91
CA HIS A 83 6.82 -7.06 -7.81
C HIS A 83 5.92 -5.83 -7.85
N GLU A 84 4.63 -6.06 -8.05
CA GLU A 84 3.60 -5.05 -7.92
C GLU A 84 2.83 -5.26 -6.60
N ILE A 85 2.36 -4.17 -6.02
CA ILE A 85 1.53 -4.14 -4.83
C ILE A 85 0.25 -3.40 -5.17
N GLY A 86 -0.89 -4.08 -4.99
CA GLY A 86 -2.22 -3.50 -4.99
C GLY A 86 -2.90 -3.80 -3.65
N VAL A 87 -3.19 -2.78 -2.84
CA VAL A 87 -3.86 -2.98 -1.54
C VAL A 87 -4.79 -1.82 -1.18
N ILE A 88 -5.84 -2.12 -0.39
CA ILE A 88 -6.64 -1.10 0.31
C ILE A 88 -6.17 -1.05 1.76
N THR A 89 -5.89 0.15 2.26
CA THR A 89 -5.47 0.33 3.66
C THR A 89 -6.59 -0.04 4.64
N GLY A 90 -6.24 -0.24 5.90
CA GLY A 90 -7.20 -0.21 7.00
C GLY A 90 -7.78 1.20 7.27
N PRO A 91 -8.75 1.30 8.18
CA PRO A 91 -9.34 2.57 8.59
C PRO A 91 -8.31 3.50 9.24
N ALA A 92 -8.67 4.78 9.35
CA ALA A 92 -7.82 5.80 9.97
C ALA A 92 -7.51 5.44 11.44
N ILE A 93 -6.24 5.54 11.81
CA ILE A 93 -5.74 5.32 13.16
C ILE A 93 -5.25 6.67 13.69
N ASP A 94 -5.94 7.21 14.69
CA ASP A 94 -5.60 8.47 15.37
C ASP A 94 -4.21 8.37 16.03
N VAL A 95 -3.35 9.36 15.77
CA VAL A 95 -2.01 9.49 16.37
C VAL A 95 -1.83 10.76 17.19
N GLY A 96 -2.92 11.46 17.52
CA GLY A 96 -2.95 12.71 18.27
C GLY A 96 -2.97 13.96 17.39
N ASP A 97 -3.27 15.12 17.99
CA ASP A 97 -3.26 16.43 17.32
C ASP A 97 -4.05 16.47 15.99
N ASN A 98 -5.17 15.76 15.95
CA ASN A 98 -6.04 15.64 14.76
C ASN A 98 -5.29 15.05 13.53
N LYS A 99 -4.33 14.17 13.77
CA LYS A 99 -3.57 13.45 12.74
C LYS A 99 -3.89 11.98 12.80
N HIS A 100 -3.79 11.32 11.65
CA HIS A 100 -3.96 9.89 11.56
C HIS A 100 -3.02 9.27 10.52
N VAL A 101 -2.86 7.96 10.63
CA VAL A 101 -2.19 7.11 9.65
C VAL A 101 -3.11 5.97 9.27
N HIS A 102 -2.77 5.24 8.23
CA HIS A 102 -3.44 4.00 7.85
C HIS A 102 -2.45 2.85 7.83
N PHE A 103 -2.88 1.69 8.31
CA PHE A 103 -2.09 0.47 8.23
C PHE A 103 -2.40 -0.30 6.94
N ALA A 104 -1.41 -0.99 6.38
CA ALA A 104 -1.61 -1.87 5.25
C ALA A 104 -0.72 -3.12 5.38
N GLU A 105 -1.30 -4.27 5.07
CA GLU A 105 -0.61 -5.55 4.97
C GLU A 105 -1.15 -6.33 3.78
N GLY A 106 -0.35 -7.24 3.25
CA GLY A 106 -0.74 -8.00 2.07
C GLY A 106 0.42 -8.77 1.47
N LYS A 107 0.23 -9.15 0.21
CA LYS A 107 1.21 -9.86 -0.59
C LYS A 107 1.45 -9.12 -1.90
N THR A 108 2.68 -9.19 -2.39
CA THR A 108 3.01 -8.72 -3.73
C THR A 108 2.38 -9.63 -4.80
N THR A 109 2.41 -9.21 -6.06
CA THR A 109 2.22 -10.13 -7.19
C THR A 109 3.27 -11.23 -7.20
N VAL A 110 2.98 -12.33 -7.90
CA VAL A 110 3.96 -13.37 -8.17
C VAL A 110 4.84 -12.94 -9.33
N ASP A 111 6.16 -12.92 -9.12
CA ASP A 111 7.19 -12.83 -10.16
C ASP A 111 8.28 -13.86 -9.82
N GLU A 112 8.94 -14.43 -10.81
CA GLU A 112 9.95 -15.50 -10.62
C GLU A 112 9.53 -16.62 -9.64
N ASP A 113 8.29 -17.11 -9.78
CA ASP A 113 7.69 -18.21 -8.99
C ASP A 113 7.55 -17.95 -7.48
N HIS A 114 7.68 -16.69 -7.01
CA HIS A 114 7.46 -16.36 -5.60
C HIS A 114 6.77 -15.00 -5.39
N TYR A 115 6.39 -14.73 -4.14
CA TYR A 115 5.81 -13.47 -3.69
C TYR A 115 6.40 -13.11 -2.32
N HIS A 116 6.25 -11.84 -1.93
CA HIS A 116 6.58 -11.40 -0.59
C HIS A 116 5.35 -10.91 0.16
N GLU A 117 5.33 -11.16 1.46
CA GLU A 117 4.42 -10.45 2.35
C GLU A 117 4.97 -9.06 2.67
N PHE A 118 4.09 -8.12 3.00
CA PHE A 118 4.50 -6.81 3.51
C PHE A 118 3.57 -6.35 4.62
N VAL A 119 4.06 -5.41 5.42
CA VAL A 119 3.31 -4.74 6.47
C VAL A 119 3.91 -3.36 6.70
N PHE A 120 3.10 -2.31 6.67
CA PHE A 120 3.55 -0.93 6.88
C PHE A 120 2.40 -0.02 7.33
N ALA A 121 2.76 1.20 7.73
CA ALA A 121 1.82 2.28 7.94
C ALA A 121 2.14 3.44 6.98
N THR A 122 1.12 4.17 6.58
CA THR A 122 1.30 5.44 5.87
C THR A 122 1.94 6.47 6.80
N LEU A 123 2.48 7.53 6.20
CA LEU A 123 2.96 8.71 6.92
C LEU A 123 1.80 9.63 7.27
N ILE A 124 2.03 10.48 8.27
CA ILE A 124 1.09 11.53 8.68
C ILE A 124 0.88 12.50 7.53
N GLN A 125 -0.39 12.73 7.20
CA GLN A 125 -0.78 13.79 6.28
C GLN A 125 -0.64 15.16 6.96
N ASP A 126 -0.15 16.15 6.21
CA ASP A 126 0.02 17.54 6.63
C ASP A 126 0.67 17.68 8.04
N PRO A 127 1.94 17.27 8.18
CA PRO A 127 2.56 17.13 9.50
C PRO A 127 2.75 18.45 10.25
N ILE A 128 2.67 19.59 9.55
CA ILE A 128 2.99 20.93 10.06
C ILE A 128 1.75 21.79 10.37
N SER A 129 0.57 21.40 9.89
CA SER A 129 -0.63 22.19 10.05
C SER A 129 -1.31 21.95 11.39
N ASP A 130 -1.91 23.02 11.92
CA ASP A 130 -2.78 23.00 13.09
C ASP A 130 -4.28 22.97 12.70
N PHE A 131 -4.59 22.93 11.40
CA PHE A 131 -5.97 22.90 10.92
C PHE A 131 -6.56 21.49 10.94
N LYS A 132 -7.83 21.37 11.31
CA LYS A 132 -8.55 20.10 11.22
C LYS A 132 -8.85 19.77 9.76
N HIS A 133 -8.41 18.60 9.31
CA HIS A 133 -8.89 17.98 8.09
C HIS A 133 -10.22 17.27 8.39
N TYR A 134 -11.26 17.59 7.59
CA TYR A 134 -12.61 17.04 7.71
C TYR A 134 -12.90 16.11 6.53
#